data_AF-A0A941NZG6-F1
#
_entry.id   AF-A0A941NZG6-F1
#
_cell.length_a   1.000
_cell.length_b   1.000
_cell.length_c   1.000
_cell.angle_alpha   90.00
_cell.angle_beta   90.00
_cell.angle_gamma   90.00
#
_symmetry.space_group_name_H-M   'P 1'
#
loop_
_entity.id
_entity.type
_entity.pdbx_description
1 polymer ?
#
loop_
_entity_poly.entity_id
_entity_poly.type
_entity_poly.pdbx_seq_one_letter_code
_entity_poly.pdbx_strand_id
1 'polypeptide(L)'
;MNHMPEKTMFPDPKYKVYVSYNHCIEDQEYRNHFEEILLANQDIVIMKSAQIGNIEPGLSAETIRQLIREKYLKDSTVTVVLIGSNTWKQKQVDWEIDASIETTQNNQISGLLGIITPSYHKNDTLEYNEHTIPPRLYDNTRCGFASIHFWDTDPFIIQKWIHDAFERRTRFDPDNSRPSFAENLLGSEWHS
;
A
#
# COMPACT_ATOMS: atom_id res chain seq x y z
N MET A 1 -45.20 -8.21 -8.84
CA MET A 1 -44.14 -7.78 -7.89
C MET A 1 -43.08 -8.87 -7.91
N ASN A 2 -42.05 -8.69 -8.73
CA ASN A 2 -40.92 -9.63 -8.79
C ASN A 2 -39.89 -9.18 -7.77
N HIS A 3 -39.73 -9.96 -6.71
CA HIS A 3 -38.60 -9.86 -5.81
C HIS A 3 -37.34 -10.18 -6.62
N MET A 4 -36.47 -9.19 -6.81
CA MET A 4 -35.11 -9.44 -7.26
C MET A 4 -34.40 -10.28 -6.19
N PRO A 5 -33.70 -11.36 -6.54
CA PRO A 5 -32.94 -12.12 -5.57
C PRO A 5 -31.85 -11.24 -4.95
N GLU A 6 -31.74 -11.35 -3.63
CA GLU A 6 -30.79 -10.66 -2.76
C GLU A 6 -29.35 -10.86 -3.26
N LYS A 7 -28.66 -9.74 -3.51
CA LYS A 7 -27.26 -9.74 -3.95
C LYS A 7 -26.36 -10.09 -2.76
N THR A 8 -26.23 -11.37 -2.41
CA THR A 8 -25.13 -11.88 -1.58
C THR A 8 -25.05 -13.40 -1.70
N MET A 9 -24.06 -13.92 -2.44
CA MET A 9 -23.76 -15.36 -2.44
C MET A 9 -22.33 -15.67 -1.99
N PHE A 10 -21.52 -14.63 -1.71
CA PHE A 10 -20.20 -14.74 -1.11
C PHE A 10 -20.02 -13.61 -0.09
N PRO A 11 -19.38 -13.85 1.07
CA PRO A 11 -19.06 -12.78 2.01
C PRO A 11 -18.16 -11.74 1.33
N ASP A 12 -18.34 -10.46 1.69
CA ASP A 12 -17.43 -9.42 1.22
C ASP A 12 -16.00 -9.72 1.71
N PRO A 13 -14.98 -9.49 0.86
CA PRO A 13 -13.60 -9.75 1.25
C PRO A 13 -13.23 -8.91 2.47
N LYS A 14 -12.66 -9.57 3.48
CA LYS A 14 -12.30 -8.95 4.76
C LYS A 14 -11.21 -7.89 4.61
N TYR A 15 -10.27 -8.10 3.68
CA TYR A 15 -9.12 -7.24 3.47
C TYR A 15 -9.14 -6.65 2.05
N LYS A 16 -9.40 -5.36 1.96
CA LYS A 16 -9.19 -4.57 0.75
C LYS A 16 -7.78 -4.00 0.78
N VAL A 17 -6.92 -4.49 -0.10
CA VAL A 17 -5.48 -4.19 -0.09
C VAL A 17 -5.13 -3.22 -1.20
N TYR A 18 -4.67 -2.03 -0.84
CA TYR A 18 -3.98 -1.13 -1.77
C TYR A 18 -2.49 -1.48 -1.79
N VAL A 19 -1.85 -1.49 -2.96
CA VAL A 19 -0.42 -1.77 -3.09
C VAL A 19 0.31 -0.55 -3.64
N SER A 20 1.10 0.08 -2.78
CA SER A 20 2.00 1.19 -3.11
C SER A 20 3.40 0.66 -3.43
N TYR A 21 4.00 1.16 -4.49
CA TYR A 21 5.34 0.74 -4.96
C TYR A 21 5.90 1.77 -5.93
N ASN A 22 7.16 1.63 -6.30
CA ASN A 22 7.75 2.40 -7.38
C ASN A 22 7.40 1.77 -8.73
N HIS A 23 6.83 2.53 -9.67
CA HIS A 23 6.30 1.98 -10.93
C HIS A 23 7.37 1.69 -12.01
N CYS A 24 8.59 1.33 -11.60
CA CYS A 24 9.59 0.83 -12.54
C CYS A 24 9.29 -0.62 -12.95
N ILE A 25 9.93 -1.09 -14.03
CA ILE A 25 9.69 -2.43 -14.59
C ILE A 25 9.93 -3.53 -13.54
N GLU A 26 11.03 -3.45 -12.80
CA GLU A 26 11.41 -4.46 -11.80
C GLU A 26 10.39 -4.58 -10.66
N ASP A 27 9.98 -3.45 -10.07
CA ASP A 27 9.02 -3.43 -8.97
C ASP A 27 7.59 -3.76 -9.46
N GLN A 28 7.28 -3.50 -10.74
CA GLN A 28 6.02 -3.93 -11.38
C GLN A 28 5.91 -5.46 -11.47
N GLU A 29 7.02 -6.18 -11.72
CA GLU A 29 7.03 -7.64 -11.73
C GLU A 29 6.69 -8.20 -10.34
N TYR A 30 7.28 -7.64 -9.28
CA TYR A 30 6.93 -8.01 -7.90
C TYR A 30 5.49 -7.65 -7.55
N ARG A 31 4.98 -6.51 -8.02
CA ARG A 31 3.57 -6.17 -7.84
C ARG A 31 2.64 -7.20 -8.50
N ASN A 32 2.98 -7.70 -9.68
CA ASN A 32 2.18 -8.71 -10.37
C ASN A 32 2.27 -10.05 -9.65
N HIS A 33 3.47 -10.46 -9.23
CA HIS A 33 3.66 -11.70 -8.51
C HIS A 33 2.98 -11.70 -7.12
N PHE A 34 3.02 -10.56 -6.40
CA PHE A 34 2.31 -10.37 -5.14
C PHE A 34 0.81 -10.65 -5.31
N GLU A 35 0.27 -10.24 -6.45
CA GLU A 35 -1.12 -10.48 -6.77
C GLU A 35 -1.42 -11.95 -7.03
N GLU A 36 -0.58 -12.61 -7.83
CA GLU A 36 -0.72 -14.03 -8.14
C GLU A 36 -0.70 -14.88 -6.86
N ILE A 37 0.18 -14.56 -5.90
CA ILE A 37 0.22 -15.21 -4.59
C ILE A 37 -1.13 -15.08 -3.87
N LEU A 38 -1.77 -13.91 -3.95
CA LEU A 38 -2.99 -13.59 -3.23
C LEU A 38 -4.28 -14.02 -3.96
N LEU A 39 -4.23 -14.39 -5.24
CA LEU A 39 -5.40 -14.85 -6.01
C LEU A 39 -6.10 -16.07 -5.38
N ALA A 40 -5.36 -16.90 -4.65
CA ALA A 40 -5.92 -18.06 -3.96
C ALA A 40 -6.72 -17.71 -2.69
N ASN A 41 -6.68 -16.44 -2.25
CA ASN A 41 -7.24 -16.02 -0.97
C ASN A 41 -8.58 -15.28 -1.15
N GLN A 42 -9.68 -15.91 -0.75
CA GLN A 42 -11.02 -15.31 -0.88
C GLN A 42 -11.27 -14.13 0.07
N ASP A 43 -10.49 -14.00 1.14
CA ASP A 43 -10.63 -12.90 2.10
C ASP A 43 -9.89 -11.62 1.67
N ILE A 44 -9.04 -11.70 0.64
CA ILE A 44 -8.22 -10.59 0.18
C ILE A 44 -8.67 -10.16 -1.21
N VAL A 45 -8.95 -8.87 -1.37
CA VAL A 45 -9.12 -8.23 -2.67
C VAL A 45 -8.06 -7.16 -2.85
N ILE A 46 -7.32 -7.24 -3.95
CA ILE A 46 -6.36 -6.20 -4.30
C ILE A 46 -7.09 -5.10 -5.06
N MET A 47 -7.00 -3.89 -4.53
CA MET A 47 -7.58 -2.68 -5.11
C MET A 47 -6.75 -2.29 -6.33
N LYS A 48 -7.34 -2.45 -7.51
CA LYS A 48 -6.71 -2.12 -8.78
C LYS A 48 -7.41 -0.97 -9.46
N SER A 49 -6.63 -0.08 -10.05
CA SER A 49 -7.10 0.81 -11.11
C SER A 49 -7.29 0.02 -12.41
N ALA A 50 -8.44 -0.63 -12.60
CA ALA A 50 -8.88 -1.07 -13.93
C ALA A 50 -9.61 0.08 -14.63
N GLN A 51 -9.38 0.23 -15.95
CA GLN A 51 -9.89 1.26 -16.85
C GLN A 51 -11.22 1.90 -16.43
N ILE A 52 -11.22 3.23 -16.30
CA ILE A 52 -12.46 3.98 -16.07
C ILE A 52 -13.34 3.86 -17.31
N GLY A 53 -14.49 3.20 -17.14
CA GLY A 53 -15.69 3.53 -17.90
C GLY A 53 -16.31 4.79 -17.30
N ASN A 54 -16.53 5.80 -18.15
CA ASN A 54 -17.10 7.13 -17.87
C ASN A 54 -16.26 8.08 -17.00
N ILE A 55 -15.47 8.89 -17.69
CA ILE A 55 -14.81 10.10 -17.18
C ILE A 55 -15.67 11.31 -17.58
N GLU A 56 -15.88 12.25 -16.66
CA GLU A 56 -16.50 13.55 -16.96
C GLU A 56 -15.65 14.31 -17.98
N PRO A 57 -16.22 14.82 -19.09
CA PRO A 57 -15.47 15.57 -20.08
C PRO A 57 -14.91 16.86 -19.44
N GLY A 58 -13.57 16.97 -19.35
CA GLY A 58 -12.90 18.22 -18.93
C GLY A 58 -11.69 18.09 -18.00
N LEU A 59 -11.42 16.93 -17.41
CA LEU A 59 -10.27 16.73 -16.51
C LEU A 59 -9.03 16.20 -17.24
N SER A 60 -7.84 16.58 -16.76
CA SER A 60 -6.58 16.03 -17.28
C SER A 60 -6.45 14.55 -16.88
N ALA A 61 -5.78 13.75 -17.72
CA ALA A 61 -5.53 12.33 -17.43
C ALA A 61 -4.82 12.10 -16.08
N GLU A 62 -3.99 13.06 -15.66
CA GLU A 62 -3.29 13.01 -14.38
C GLU A 62 -4.24 13.23 -13.20
N THR A 63 -5.07 14.27 -13.26
CA THR A 63 -6.08 14.55 -12.23
C THR A 63 -7.05 13.38 -12.06
N ILE A 64 -7.45 12.76 -13.17
CA ILE A 64 -8.31 11.57 -13.15
C ILE A 64 -7.62 10.41 -12.44
N ARG A 65 -6.35 10.13 -12.77
CA ARG A 65 -5.56 9.07 -12.10
C ARG A 65 -5.40 9.34 -10.61
N GLN A 66 -5.22 10.58 -10.21
CA GLN A 66 -5.14 10.96 -8.81
C GLN A 66 -6.45 10.68 -8.07
N LEU A 67 -7.59 11.15 -8.60
CA LEU A 67 -8.91 10.91 -8.00
C LEU A 67 -9.22 9.41 -7.84
N ILE A 68 -8.84 8.60 -8.83
CA ILE A 68 -8.95 7.14 -8.75
C ILE A 68 -8.13 6.59 -7.58
N ARG A 69 -6.85 6.99 -7.49
CA ARG A 69 -5.95 6.53 -6.42
C ARG A 69 -6.50 6.89 -5.05
N GLU A 70 -6.92 8.14 -4.86
CA GLU A 70 -7.54 8.61 -3.62
C GLU A 70 -8.79 7.80 -3.27
N LYS A 71 -9.64 7.48 -4.26
CA LYS A 71 -10.82 6.62 -4.03
C LYS A 71 -10.42 5.22 -3.56
N TYR A 72 -9.41 4.60 -4.16
CA TYR A 72 -8.96 3.27 -3.77
C TYR A 72 -8.28 3.24 -2.41
N LEU A 73 -7.51 4.28 -2.07
CA LEU A 73 -6.91 4.45 -0.74
C LEU A 73 -7.97 4.62 0.35
N LYS A 74 -9.04 5.38 0.06
CA LYS A 74 -10.17 5.56 1.01
C LYS A 74 -10.99 4.30 1.20
N ASP A 75 -11.13 3.47 0.16
CA ASP A 75 -11.87 2.20 0.27
C ASP A 75 -10.99 1.03 0.76
N SER A 76 -9.66 1.19 0.81
CA SER A 76 -8.77 0.14 1.31
C SER A 76 -8.84 0.01 2.83
N THR A 77 -8.56 -1.19 3.30
CA THR A 77 -8.44 -1.51 4.74
C THR A 77 -6.99 -1.66 5.17
N VAL A 78 -6.10 -1.98 4.21
CA VAL A 78 -4.66 -2.15 4.39
C VAL A 78 -3.94 -1.58 3.18
N THR A 79 -2.91 -0.80 3.41
CA THR A 79 -1.93 -0.36 2.42
C THR A 79 -0.66 -1.16 2.59
N VAL A 80 -0.28 -1.90 1.55
CA VAL A 80 0.97 -2.63 1.44
C VAL A 80 1.95 -1.82 0.62
N VAL A 81 3.14 -1.56 1.15
CA VAL A 81 4.23 -0.91 0.44
C VAL A 81 5.25 -1.98 0.03
N LEU A 82 5.40 -2.21 -1.27
CA LEU A 82 6.48 -3.06 -1.80
C LEU A 82 7.74 -2.21 -1.95
N ILE A 83 8.80 -2.60 -1.26
CA ILE A 83 10.00 -1.77 -1.04
C ILE A 83 11.16 -2.33 -1.86
N GLY A 84 11.29 -1.84 -3.09
CA GLY A 84 12.48 -2.00 -3.93
C GLY A 84 13.52 -0.90 -3.71
N SER A 85 14.68 -1.02 -4.38
CA SER A 85 15.86 -0.16 -4.20
C SER A 85 15.61 1.35 -4.23
N ASN A 86 14.65 1.80 -5.05
CA ASN A 86 14.36 3.22 -5.26
C ASN A 86 12.97 3.63 -4.76
N THR A 87 12.26 2.75 -4.04
CA THR A 87 10.91 3.02 -3.54
C THR A 87 10.91 4.16 -2.54
N TRP A 88 11.89 4.21 -1.64
CA TRP A 88 12.01 5.25 -0.61
C TRP A 88 12.16 6.67 -1.17
N LYS A 89 12.54 6.80 -2.44
CA LYS A 89 12.73 8.08 -3.12
C LYS A 89 11.44 8.65 -3.70
N GLN A 90 10.42 7.82 -3.90
CA GLN A 90 9.24 8.21 -4.69
C GLN A 90 8.27 9.05 -3.88
N LYS A 91 7.98 10.27 -4.34
CA LYS A 91 6.97 11.14 -3.73
C LYS A 91 5.58 10.53 -3.77
N GLN A 92 5.24 9.80 -4.84
CA GLN A 92 3.97 9.09 -4.95
C GLN A 92 3.79 8.09 -3.80
N VAL A 93 4.84 7.35 -3.43
CA VAL A 93 4.78 6.39 -2.32
C VAL A 93 4.59 7.11 -0.98
N ASP A 94 5.29 8.23 -0.76
CA ASP A 94 5.08 9.05 0.43
C ASP A 94 3.63 9.56 0.53
N TRP A 95 3.09 10.10 -0.57
CA TRP A 95 1.72 10.61 -0.64
C TRP A 95 0.66 9.51 -0.46
N GLU A 96 0.92 8.31 -0.99
CA GLU A 96 0.03 7.16 -0.81
C GLU A 96 0.03 6.68 0.65
N ILE A 97 1.17 6.67 1.33
CA ILE A 97 1.24 6.36 2.76
C ILE A 97 0.50 7.44 3.57
N ASP A 98 0.78 8.72 3.30
CA ASP A 98 0.15 9.89 3.93
C ASP A 98 -1.38 9.79 3.87
N ALA A 99 -1.93 9.64 2.67
CA ALA A 99 -3.37 9.51 2.45
C ALA A 99 -3.97 8.22 3.06
N SER A 100 -3.20 7.13 3.18
CA SER A 100 -3.67 5.87 3.78
C SER A 100 -3.92 5.97 5.28
N ILE A 101 -3.12 6.79 5.97
CA ILE A 101 -3.13 6.92 7.43
C ILE A 101 -3.72 8.27 7.89
N GLU A 102 -4.18 9.10 6.96
CA GLU A 102 -4.81 10.38 7.26
C GLU A 102 -6.09 10.17 8.09
N THR A 103 -6.07 10.71 9.31
CA THR A 103 -7.21 10.66 10.21
C THR A 103 -8.14 11.84 9.94
N THR A 104 -9.24 11.60 9.22
CA THR A 104 -10.32 12.58 9.04
C THR A 104 -11.61 12.05 9.67
N GLN A 105 -12.55 12.94 10.01
CA GLN A 105 -13.79 12.55 10.70
C GLN A 105 -14.62 11.48 9.97
N ASN A 106 -14.42 11.33 8.66
CA ASN A 106 -15.24 10.47 7.80
C ASN A 106 -14.45 9.35 7.10
N ASN A 107 -13.13 9.21 7.36
CA ASN A 107 -12.32 8.20 6.69
C ASN A 107 -11.79 7.16 7.68
N GLN A 108 -11.92 5.89 7.31
CA GLN A 108 -11.30 4.81 8.06
C GLN A 108 -9.83 4.72 7.66
N ILE A 109 -8.93 4.82 8.64
CA ILE A 109 -7.50 4.63 8.40
C ILE A 109 -7.20 3.19 7.96
N SER A 110 -6.29 3.06 7.00
CA SER A 110 -5.79 1.76 6.55
C SER A 110 -4.69 1.27 7.48
N GLY A 111 -4.61 -0.04 7.71
CA GLY A 111 -3.41 -0.65 8.26
C GLY A 111 -2.22 -0.47 7.32
N LEU A 112 -1.01 -0.39 7.83
CA LEU A 112 0.19 -0.15 7.03
C LEU A 112 1.18 -1.31 7.16
N LEU A 113 1.63 -1.84 6.03
CA LEU A 113 2.54 -2.99 5.94
C LEU A 113 3.64 -2.70 4.92
N GLY A 114 4.90 -2.86 5.30
CA GLY A 114 6.02 -2.87 4.36
C GLY A 114 6.50 -4.28 4.02
N ILE A 115 6.83 -4.52 2.75
CA ILE A 115 7.45 -5.77 2.30
C ILE A 115 8.70 -5.43 1.49
N ILE A 116 9.88 -5.83 1.98
CA ILE A 116 11.15 -5.68 1.26
C ILE A 116 11.19 -6.70 0.13
N THR A 117 11.18 -6.23 -1.12
CA THR A 117 11.25 -7.09 -2.30
C THR A 117 12.69 -7.52 -2.60
N PRO A 118 12.92 -8.61 -3.34
CA PRO A 118 14.26 -8.96 -3.80
C PRO A 118 14.90 -7.94 -4.76
N SER A 119 14.13 -6.98 -5.31
CA SER A 119 14.67 -5.79 -6.00
C SER A 119 15.33 -4.77 -5.06
N TYR A 120 15.36 -5.02 -3.75
CA TYR A 120 16.08 -4.22 -2.77
C TYR A 120 17.57 -4.58 -2.78
N HIS A 121 18.32 -3.93 -3.65
CA HIS A 121 19.76 -4.13 -3.84
C HIS A 121 20.56 -3.32 -2.82
N LYS A 122 20.53 -3.73 -1.56
CA LYS A 122 21.46 -3.24 -0.53
C LYS A 122 21.93 -4.37 0.38
N ASN A 123 23.04 -4.98 -0.05
CA ASN A 123 23.87 -5.98 0.64
C ASN A 123 23.19 -7.35 0.86
N ASP A 124 23.95 -8.43 0.70
CA ASP A 124 23.55 -9.86 0.85
C ASP A 124 23.15 -10.28 2.28
N THR A 125 22.64 -9.34 3.08
CA THR A 125 22.21 -9.55 4.46
C THR A 125 20.69 -9.61 4.54
N LEU A 126 20.15 -10.43 5.43
CA LEU A 126 18.71 -10.44 5.81
C LEU A 126 18.33 -9.19 6.63
N GLU A 127 18.92 -8.04 6.31
CA GLU A 127 18.76 -6.77 7.00
C GLU A 127 18.49 -5.69 5.95
N TYR A 128 17.57 -4.78 6.26
CA TYR A 128 17.34 -3.57 5.47
C TYR A 128 17.95 -2.38 6.20
N ASN A 129 18.35 -1.34 5.45
CA ASN A 129 18.76 -0.07 6.04
C ASN A 129 17.53 0.83 6.22
N GLU A 130 17.31 1.31 7.45
CA GLU A 130 16.20 2.20 7.81
C GLU A 130 16.16 3.49 6.98
N HIS A 131 17.31 3.98 6.55
CA HIS A 131 17.44 5.16 5.70
C HIS A 131 17.27 4.89 4.20
N THR A 132 16.88 3.67 3.83
CA THR A 132 16.50 3.31 2.45
C THR A 132 15.19 2.57 2.32
N ILE A 133 14.34 2.66 3.34
CA ILE A 133 12.90 2.42 3.22
C ILE A 133 12.16 3.78 3.22
N PRO A 134 10.91 3.86 2.77
CA PRO A 134 10.16 5.12 2.77
C PRO A 134 10.16 5.78 4.17
N PRO A 135 10.56 7.05 4.31
CA PRO A 135 10.70 7.69 5.62
C PRO A 135 9.42 7.70 6.46
N ARG A 136 8.27 7.98 5.84
CA ARG A 136 6.96 7.94 6.53
C ARG A 136 6.58 6.53 6.98
N LEU A 137 6.94 5.50 6.22
CA LEU A 137 6.79 4.12 6.66
C LEU A 137 7.66 3.84 7.89
N TYR A 138 8.93 4.27 7.87
CA TYR A 138 9.82 4.14 9.00
C TYR A 138 9.27 4.81 10.27
N ASP A 139 8.78 6.04 10.17
CA ASP A 139 8.16 6.75 11.29
C ASP A 139 6.99 5.93 11.90
N ASN A 140 6.17 5.30 11.05
CA ASN A 140 5.07 4.43 11.48
C ASN A 140 5.51 3.05 12.02
N THR A 141 6.69 2.56 11.63
CA THR A 141 7.26 1.36 12.30
C THR A 141 7.72 1.68 13.71
N ARG A 142 8.24 2.89 13.95
CA ARG A 142 8.74 3.32 15.27
C ARG A 142 7.63 3.49 16.29
N CYS A 143 6.45 3.93 15.89
CA CYS A 143 5.28 4.02 16.77
C CYS A 143 4.49 2.70 16.88
N GLY A 144 4.90 1.64 16.16
CA GLY A 144 4.25 0.33 16.18
C GLY A 144 3.01 0.21 15.28
N PHE A 145 2.65 1.27 14.54
CA PHE A 145 1.52 1.28 13.61
C PHE A 145 1.76 0.36 12.40
N ALA A 146 3.00 0.31 11.91
CA ALA A 146 3.40 -0.52 10.79
C ALA A 146 4.40 -1.63 11.18
N SER A 147 4.45 -2.69 10.37
CA SER A 147 5.53 -3.68 10.41
C SER A 147 6.17 -3.84 9.04
N ILE A 148 7.41 -4.32 9.02
CA ILE A 148 8.17 -4.61 7.80
C ILE A 148 8.59 -6.07 7.82
N HIS A 149 8.42 -6.75 6.69
CA HIS A 149 8.84 -8.12 6.47
C HIS A 149 9.64 -8.25 5.18
N PHE A 150 10.48 -9.28 5.08
CA PHE A 150 11.10 -9.65 3.81
C PHE A 150 10.11 -10.42 2.96
N TRP A 151 10.25 -10.29 1.64
CA TRP A 151 9.40 -10.99 0.68
C TRP A 151 9.33 -12.50 0.96
N ASP A 152 8.10 -13.02 0.89
CA ASP A 152 7.81 -14.44 0.98
C ASP A 152 6.81 -14.79 -0.12
N THR A 153 6.76 -16.04 -0.51
CA THR A 153 5.84 -16.57 -1.53
C THR A 153 4.72 -17.43 -0.93
N ASP A 154 4.76 -17.70 0.38
CA ASP A 154 3.70 -18.41 1.09
C ASP A 154 2.48 -17.47 1.29
N PRO A 155 1.32 -17.77 0.66
CA PRO A 155 0.13 -16.94 0.76
C PRO A 155 -0.43 -16.87 2.20
N PHE A 156 -0.21 -17.88 3.04
CA PHE A 156 -0.67 -17.86 4.44
C PHE A 156 0.16 -16.91 5.29
N ILE A 157 1.47 -16.84 5.04
CA ILE A 157 2.37 -15.90 5.72
C ILE A 157 2.00 -14.46 5.35
N ILE A 158 1.81 -14.18 4.05
CA ILE A 158 1.44 -12.85 3.57
C ILE A 158 0.05 -12.45 4.09
N GLN A 159 -0.94 -13.37 4.06
CA GLN A 159 -2.26 -13.10 4.63
C GLN A 159 -2.17 -12.75 6.11
N LYS A 160 -1.35 -13.46 6.88
CA LYS A 160 -1.14 -13.16 8.30
C LYS A 160 -0.59 -11.75 8.50
N TRP A 161 0.41 -11.33 7.72
CA TRP A 161 0.94 -9.96 7.82
C TRP A 161 -0.10 -8.90 7.48
N ILE A 162 -0.93 -9.14 6.46
CA ILE A 162 -2.05 -8.26 6.09
C ILE A 162 -3.07 -8.18 7.23
N HIS A 163 -3.40 -9.32 7.85
CA HIS A 163 -4.31 -9.35 9.01
C HIS A 163 -3.72 -8.58 10.19
N ASP A 164 -2.45 -8.80 10.53
CA ASP A 164 -1.80 -8.12 11.65
C ASP A 164 -1.75 -6.60 11.41
N ALA A 165 -1.48 -6.15 10.19
CA ALA A 165 -1.54 -4.73 9.82
C ALA A 165 -2.96 -4.16 9.95
N PHE A 166 -3.98 -4.91 9.50
CA PHE A 166 -5.39 -4.55 9.69
C PHE A 166 -5.76 -4.40 11.17
N GLU A 167 -5.21 -5.22 12.06
CA GLU A 167 -5.47 -5.10 13.50
C GLU A 167 -4.70 -3.93 14.14
N ARG A 168 -3.46 -3.65 13.71
CA ARG A 168 -2.65 -2.56 14.28
C ARG A 168 -3.29 -1.18 14.09
N ARG A 169 -4.04 -0.99 13.00
CA ARG A 169 -4.69 0.30 12.70
C ARG A 169 -5.67 0.81 13.76
N THR A 170 -6.15 -0.05 14.66
CA THR A 170 -7.02 0.36 15.78
C THR A 170 -6.32 0.29 17.14
N ARG A 171 -5.07 -0.20 17.18
CA ARG A 171 -4.29 -0.39 18.41
C ARG A 171 -3.22 0.66 18.63
N PHE A 172 -2.75 1.29 17.54
CA PHE A 172 -1.70 2.30 17.56
C PHE A 172 -2.17 3.54 16.80
N ASP A 173 -1.66 4.70 17.20
CA ASP A 173 -1.85 5.95 16.47
C ASP A 173 -0.76 6.07 15.38
N PRO A 174 -1.13 6.40 14.13
CA PRO A 174 -0.15 6.60 13.07
C PRO A 174 0.68 7.87 13.31
N ASP A 175 1.96 7.82 12.94
CA ASP A 175 2.79 9.03 12.85
C ASP A 175 2.72 9.59 11.44
N ASN A 176 1.89 10.62 11.25
CA ASN A 176 1.77 11.34 10.00
C ASN A 176 2.35 12.76 10.08
N SER A 177 3.27 13.02 11.01
CA SER A 177 3.81 14.37 11.28
C SER A 177 4.80 14.88 10.22
N ARG A 178 5.35 13.97 9.39
CA ARG A 178 6.32 14.30 8.34
C ARG A 178 5.67 15.14 7.24
N PRO A 179 6.29 16.26 6.80
CA PRO A 179 5.84 16.99 5.61
C PRO A 179 5.87 16.10 4.37
N SER A 180 4.81 16.13 3.57
CA SER A 180 4.75 15.36 2.32
C SER A 180 5.82 15.81 1.33
N PHE A 181 6.37 14.87 0.57
CA PHE A 181 7.45 15.17 -0.38
C PHE A 181 6.98 16.13 -1.47
N ALA A 182 7.70 17.22 -1.67
CA ALA A 182 7.46 18.09 -2.83
C ALA A 182 7.91 17.40 -4.13
N GLU A 183 9.08 16.76 -4.09
CA GLU A 183 9.70 16.07 -5.21
C GLU A 183 10.27 14.72 -4.79
N ASN A 184 10.65 13.88 -5.77
CA ASN A 184 11.37 12.65 -5.48
C ASN A 184 12.70 12.96 -4.79
N LEU A 185 13.05 12.15 -3.79
CA LEU A 185 14.34 12.28 -3.12
C LEU A 185 15.49 11.82 -4.03
N LEU A 186 16.67 12.36 -3.76
CA LEU A 186 17.92 11.99 -4.41
C LEU A 186 18.90 11.42 -3.38
N GLY A 187 19.97 10.79 -3.85
CA GLY A 187 21.03 10.26 -3.00
C GLY A 187 20.94 8.76 -2.74
N SER A 188 21.77 8.29 -1.81
CA SER A 188 21.92 6.88 -1.44
C SER A 188 21.09 6.49 -0.22
N GLU A 189 20.68 7.46 0.59
CA GLU A 189 19.83 7.32 1.78
C GLU A 189 19.22 8.70 2.16
N TRP A 190 18.15 8.72 2.96
CA TRP A 190 17.42 9.96 3.27
C TRP A 190 17.89 10.68 4.55
N HIS A 191 18.89 10.13 5.26
CA HIS A 191 19.55 10.77 6.39
C HIS A 191 21.01 11.02 6.01
N SER A 192 21.41 12.26 5.85
CA SER A 192 22.79 12.68 5.58
C SER A 192 23.09 13.98 6.32
#